data_AF-A0A7C3T9J3-F1
#
_entry.id   AF-A0A7C3T9J3-F1
#
_cell.length_a   1.000
_cell.length_b   1.000
_cell.length_c   1.000
_cell.angle_alpha   90.00
_cell.angle_beta   90.00
_cell.angle_gamma   90.00
#
_symmetry.space_group_name_H-M   'P 1'
#
loop_
_entity.id
_entity.type
_entity.pdbx_description
1 polymer ?
#
loop_
_entity_poly.entity_id
_entity_poly.type
_entity_poly.pdbx_seq_one_letter_code
_entity_poly.pdbx_strand_id
1 'polypeptide(L)'
;MTDSPGQQATSNRPRSAATPAEQVSELEVLIRARYPLVYVVSWEEQRVVAELYRIATRLGKKVFEWSITTGLVAGATAAARRRKDAPTQDPLVALDKVLDDADPGLYVFKDLHAFLRGQNMAVVRALREVAMALKSTYKTIVILSPILELPCELEKEVTIVDFELPNQQHLACLLGRVIEEVKDNPKVRIDLSPGLREKVVDGLLGLTLSEAENVLAKALVQNKGLNEKAIDVIYQEKKQIIRKSGVLEFYEADVSIQSVGGLDVLKDWLIKRAAGFSEQARRFGLPAPKGVLLLGVQGCGKSLSAKMISQLWRLPLLRFDVGRVFGSLVGSSEQNTRRAIQVAESIAPAVLWIDEIDKAFRGAKGSGAGTDAGTAARVFGTFLTWLSEKKKPVFVVATANDVSMLPPELLRKGRFDEIFFVDLPNKQERKEIFKIHLSKRGIDPAGIDLDALANASSGFSGAEIEEAVVAAMFDAFYAKRPVDTELVKTSLEQTVPLSKTMSEEIDELRRWAAGRARPATSPDERPQQGRMLEM
;
A
#
# COMPACT_ATOMS: atom_id res chain seq x y z
N MET A 1 62.43 -21.64 -25.84
CA MET A 1 62.42 -22.29 -24.52
C MET A 1 62.60 -21.17 -23.51
N THR A 2 61.49 -20.58 -23.06
CA THR A 2 60.83 -20.89 -21.76
C THR A 2 61.70 -20.44 -20.58
N ASP A 3 61.27 -19.68 -19.59
CA ASP A 3 60.04 -18.93 -19.28
C ASP A 3 60.35 -18.27 -17.91
N SER A 4 60.05 -16.99 -17.72
CA SER A 4 59.59 -16.37 -16.45
C SER A 4 59.85 -14.86 -16.38
N PRO A 5 58.92 -14.07 -15.83
CA PRO A 5 58.79 -12.63 -16.11
C PRO A 5 59.15 -11.73 -14.91
N GLY A 6 59.72 -10.58 -15.22
CA GLY A 6 59.94 -9.48 -14.29
C GLY A 6 58.65 -8.73 -13.96
N GLN A 7 58.43 -8.48 -12.68
CA GLN A 7 57.45 -7.53 -12.15
C GLN A 7 57.76 -6.11 -12.64
N GLN A 8 56.81 -5.48 -13.33
CA GLN A 8 56.71 -4.02 -13.38
C GLN A 8 55.32 -3.59 -12.88
N ALA A 9 55.35 -2.86 -11.78
CA ALA A 9 54.20 -2.23 -11.16
C ALA A 9 53.67 -1.10 -12.06
N THR A 10 52.46 -1.27 -12.60
CA THR A 10 51.71 -0.16 -13.19
C THR A 10 50.77 0.44 -12.15
N SER A 11 51.09 1.67 -11.73
CA SER A 11 50.29 2.48 -10.83
C SER A 11 48.90 2.75 -11.43
N ASN A 12 47.87 2.09 -10.91
CA ASN A 12 46.49 2.36 -11.28
C ASN A 12 45.94 3.45 -10.34
N ARG A 13 46.12 4.73 -10.71
CA ARG A 13 45.42 5.84 -10.06
C ARG A 13 43.91 5.68 -10.32
N PRO A 14 43.05 5.78 -9.31
CA PRO A 14 41.61 5.74 -9.53
C PRO A 14 41.20 6.93 -10.40
N ARG A 15 40.54 6.64 -11.53
CA ARG A 15 39.89 7.65 -12.38
C ARG A 15 39.02 8.53 -11.49
N SER A 16 39.26 9.83 -11.52
CA SER A 16 38.46 10.80 -10.78
C SER A 16 37.00 10.63 -11.15
N ALA A 17 36.13 10.61 -10.14
CA ALA A 17 34.70 10.55 -10.31
C ALA A 17 34.26 11.65 -11.29
N ALA A 18 33.77 11.21 -12.46
CA ALA A 18 33.09 12.10 -13.37
C ALA A 18 31.85 12.66 -12.66
N THR A 19 31.70 13.98 -12.69
CA THR A 19 30.46 14.68 -12.32
C THR A 19 29.27 14.04 -13.04
N PRO A 20 28.11 13.87 -12.39
CA PRO A 20 26.97 13.22 -13.01
C PRO A 20 26.49 14.08 -14.19
N ALA A 21 26.43 13.50 -15.39
CA ALA A 21 25.70 14.10 -16.50
C ALA A 21 24.23 14.26 -16.07
N GLU A 22 23.69 15.48 -16.12
CA GLU A 22 22.28 15.77 -15.83
C GLU A 22 21.39 14.89 -16.72
N GLN A 23 20.69 13.93 -16.13
CA GLN A 23 19.66 13.17 -16.83
C GLN A 23 18.57 14.14 -17.27
N VAL A 24 18.39 14.28 -18.59
CA VAL A 24 17.32 15.08 -19.18
C VAL A 24 15.98 14.44 -18.78
N SER A 25 15.09 15.23 -18.16
CA SER A 25 13.78 14.72 -17.72
C SER A 25 12.88 14.42 -18.93
N GLU A 26 11.97 13.44 -18.79
CA GLU A 26 11.00 13.11 -19.85
C GLU A 26 10.19 14.35 -20.29
N LEU A 27 9.80 15.18 -19.32
CA LEU A 27 9.10 16.44 -19.58
C LEU A 27 9.92 17.38 -20.47
N GLU A 28 11.23 17.48 -20.24
CA GLU A 28 12.13 18.27 -21.09
C GLU A 28 12.23 17.69 -22.50
N VAL A 29 12.30 16.36 -22.64
CA VAL A 29 12.29 15.69 -23.95
C VAL A 29 11.03 16.01 -24.73
N LEU A 30 9.84 15.91 -24.11
CA LEU A 30 8.57 16.20 -24.75
C LEU A 30 8.45 17.67 -25.18
N ILE A 31 8.92 18.60 -24.33
CA ILE A 31 8.94 20.03 -24.65
C ILE A 31 9.90 20.31 -25.82
N ARG A 32 11.09 19.68 -25.84
CA ARG A 32 12.06 19.81 -26.95
C ARG A 32 11.52 19.21 -28.25
N ALA A 33 10.79 18.10 -28.15
CA ALA A 33 10.12 17.44 -29.27
C ALA A 33 8.82 18.14 -29.70
N ARG A 34 8.46 19.25 -29.06
CA ARG A 34 7.32 20.12 -29.42
C ARG A 34 5.97 19.40 -29.33
N TYR A 35 5.83 18.53 -28.34
CA TYR A 35 4.51 18.00 -28.00
C TYR A 35 3.62 19.18 -27.56
N PRO A 36 2.46 19.38 -28.22
CA PRO A 36 1.64 20.57 -27.99
C PRO A 36 0.89 20.52 -26.66
N LEU A 37 0.38 19.34 -26.29
CA LEU A 37 -0.33 19.09 -25.05
C LEU A 37 0.37 18.00 -24.23
N VAL A 38 0.79 18.35 -23.03
CA VAL A 38 1.35 17.42 -22.03
C VAL A 38 0.48 17.45 -20.79
N TYR A 39 0.02 16.30 -20.32
CA TYR A 39 -0.77 16.15 -19.10
C TYR A 39 0.12 15.58 -17.99
N VAL A 40 0.42 16.39 -16.99
CA VAL A 40 1.22 16.01 -15.83
C VAL A 40 0.30 15.63 -14.69
N VAL A 41 0.34 14.35 -14.32
CA VAL A 41 -0.41 13.82 -13.18
C VAL A 41 0.44 13.96 -11.93
N SER A 42 0.09 14.86 -11.01
CA SER A 42 0.82 15.05 -9.76
C SER A 42 0.08 15.85 -8.70
N TRP A 43 0.36 15.56 -7.43
CA TRP A 43 0.01 16.40 -6.27
C TRP A 43 1.07 17.48 -6.00
N GLU A 44 2.23 17.40 -6.65
CA GLU A 44 3.42 18.21 -6.39
C GLU A 44 3.44 19.49 -7.24
N GLU A 45 2.39 20.32 -7.15
CA GLU A 45 2.24 21.50 -8.03
C GLU A 45 3.49 22.38 -8.03
N GLN A 46 3.99 22.72 -6.84
CA GLN A 46 5.16 23.59 -6.70
C GLN A 46 6.40 22.97 -7.34
N ARG A 47 6.58 21.66 -7.24
CA ARG A 47 7.76 20.96 -7.77
C ARG A 47 7.69 20.82 -9.29
N VAL A 48 6.52 20.52 -9.85
CA VAL A 48 6.31 20.50 -11.30
C VAL A 48 6.56 21.88 -11.89
N VAL A 49 5.96 22.92 -11.30
CA VAL A 49 6.13 24.30 -11.76
C VAL A 49 7.59 24.73 -11.68
N ALA A 50 8.28 24.45 -10.56
CA ALA A 50 9.71 24.76 -10.42
C ALA A 50 10.57 24.06 -11.49
N GLU A 51 10.26 22.81 -11.82
CA GLU A 51 10.95 22.07 -12.88
C GLU A 51 10.68 22.68 -14.27
N LEU A 52 9.44 23.06 -14.55
CA LEU A 52 9.08 23.75 -15.79
C LEU A 52 9.80 25.09 -15.95
N TYR A 53 9.97 25.86 -14.87
CA TYR A 53 10.78 27.08 -14.90
C TYR A 53 12.25 26.78 -15.22
N ARG A 54 12.84 25.74 -14.62
CA ARG A 54 14.23 25.34 -14.92
C ARG A 54 14.40 24.92 -16.38
N ILE A 55 13.44 24.16 -16.91
CA ILE A 55 13.43 23.76 -18.33
C ILE A 55 13.28 25.00 -19.21
N ALA A 56 12.34 25.89 -18.89
CA ALA A 56 12.10 27.11 -19.66
C ALA A 56 13.32 28.04 -19.69
N THR A 57 14.01 28.22 -18.56
CA THR A 57 15.26 29.00 -18.51
C THR A 57 16.34 28.40 -19.42
N ARG A 58 16.52 27.07 -19.41
CA ARG A 58 17.48 26.39 -20.28
C ARG A 58 17.12 26.47 -21.76
N LEU A 59 15.83 26.47 -22.09
CA LEU A 59 15.33 26.53 -23.47
C LEU A 59 15.00 27.95 -23.95
N GLY A 60 15.22 28.98 -23.14
CA GLY A 60 14.88 30.37 -23.47
C GLY A 60 13.38 30.63 -23.68
N LYS A 61 12.50 29.87 -23.01
CA LYS A 61 11.04 30.02 -23.09
C LYS A 61 10.50 30.85 -21.94
N LYS A 62 9.40 31.56 -22.16
CA LYS A 62 8.61 32.18 -21.07
C LYS A 62 7.69 31.12 -20.44
N VAL A 63 7.36 31.28 -19.16
CA VAL A 63 6.37 30.42 -18.48
C VAL A 63 5.18 31.27 -18.05
N PHE A 64 4.00 30.79 -18.37
CA PHE A 64 2.72 31.35 -17.98
C PHE A 64 2.00 30.32 -17.10
N GLU A 65 1.50 30.75 -15.95
CA GLU A 65 0.70 29.92 -15.05
C GLU A 65 -0.76 30.36 -15.15
N TRP A 66 -1.67 29.40 -15.35
CA TRP A 66 -3.10 29.62 -15.35
C TRP A 66 -3.75 28.90 -14.17
N SER A 67 -4.66 29.60 -13.49
CA SER A 67 -5.62 29.02 -12.56
C SER A 67 -6.96 29.73 -12.71
N ILE A 68 -8.06 29.06 -12.35
CA ILE A 68 -9.40 29.65 -12.35
C ILE A 68 -9.49 30.95 -11.51
N THR A 69 -8.64 31.10 -10.49
CA THR A 69 -8.68 32.25 -9.57
C THR A 69 -7.84 33.43 -10.03
N THR A 70 -6.78 33.19 -10.82
CA THR A 70 -5.81 34.22 -11.22
C THR A 70 -5.86 34.54 -12.71
N GLY A 71 -6.42 33.67 -13.53
CA GLY A 71 -6.24 33.70 -14.98
C GLY A 71 -4.81 33.37 -15.39
N LEU A 72 -4.46 33.69 -16.63
CA LEU A 72 -3.15 33.44 -17.25
C LEU A 72 -2.15 34.54 -16.90
N VAL A 73 -1.13 34.21 -16.11
CA VAL A 73 -0.16 35.18 -15.59
C VAL A 73 1.26 34.75 -15.90
N ALA A 74 2.08 35.69 -16.36
CA ALA A 74 3.51 35.47 -16.61
C ALA A 74 4.35 35.72 -15.35
N GLY A 75 5.24 34.80 -15.00
CA GLY A 75 6.37 35.08 -14.12
C GLY A 75 6.49 34.22 -12.86
N ALA A 76 7.75 33.92 -12.50
CA ALA A 76 8.13 33.02 -11.42
C ALA A 76 7.98 33.59 -10.00
N THR A 77 7.83 34.92 -9.86
CA THR A 77 7.92 35.58 -8.55
C THR A 77 6.58 35.69 -7.85
N ALA A 78 6.58 35.64 -6.53
CA ALA A 78 5.38 35.84 -5.70
C ALA A 78 4.69 37.19 -5.98
N ALA A 79 5.46 38.22 -6.39
CA ALA A 79 4.93 39.51 -6.80
C ALA A 79 4.21 39.46 -8.16
N ALA A 80 4.72 38.70 -9.12
CA ALA A 80 4.05 38.47 -10.41
C ALA A 80 2.75 37.68 -10.24
N ARG A 81 2.74 36.67 -9.34
CA ARG A 81 1.56 35.85 -9.00
C ARG A 81 0.41 36.60 -8.32
N ARG A 82 0.62 37.82 -7.82
CA ARG A 82 -0.45 38.68 -7.28
C ARG A 82 -1.23 39.40 -8.37
N ARG A 83 -0.71 39.48 -9.60
CA ARG A 83 -1.45 40.04 -10.74
C ARG A 83 -2.55 39.06 -11.12
N LYS A 84 -3.76 39.58 -11.33
CA LYS A 84 -4.90 38.80 -11.82
C LYS A 84 -5.21 39.24 -13.23
N ASP A 85 -5.42 38.27 -14.12
CA ASP A 85 -5.93 38.47 -15.47
C ASP A 85 -7.37 37.97 -15.52
N ALA A 86 -8.30 38.81 -15.02
CA ALA A 86 -9.70 38.44 -14.83
C ALA A 86 -10.39 37.89 -16.10
N PRO A 87 -10.20 38.46 -17.31
CA PRO A 87 -10.79 37.89 -18.54
C PRO A 87 -10.40 36.43 -18.79
N THR A 88 -9.15 36.09 -18.51
CA THR A 88 -8.62 34.73 -18.74
C THR A 88 -8.93 33.77 -17.60
N GLN A 89 -9.75 34.12 -16.61
CA GLN A 89 -10.26 33.13 -15.66
C GLN A 89 -11.17 32.11 -16.34
N ASP A 90 -11.84 32.52 -17.44
CA ASP A 90 -12.52 31.59 -18.34
C ASP A 90 -11.46 30.79 -19.14
N PRO A 91 -11.48 29.45 -19.08
CA PRO A 91 -10.52 28.62 -19.80
C PRO A 91 -10.57 28.81 -21.31
N LEU A 92 -11.72 29.13 -21.92
CA LEU A 92 -11.79 29.37 -23.37
C LEU A 92 -11.01 30.62 -23.76
N VAL A 93 -11.20 31.72 -23.01
CA VAL A 93 -10.47 32.98 -23.22
C VAL A 93 -8.97 32.79 -22.97
N ALA A 94 -8.61 31.98 -21.98
CA ALA A 94 -7.21 31.64 -21.73
C ALA A 94 -6.59 30.85 -22.89
N LEU A 95 -7.30 29.89 -23.46
CA LEU A 95 -6.84 29.09 -24.61
C LEU A 95 -6.71 29.94 -25.89
N ASP A 96 -7.64 30.86 -26.13
CA ASP A 96 -7.54 31.82 -27.24
C ASP A 96 -6.30 32.70 -27.10
N LYS A 97 -6.04 33.21 -25.89
CA LYS A 97 -4.82 33.98 -25.62
C LYS A 97 -3.53 33.20 -25.86
N VAL A 98 -3.53 31.88 -25.60
CA VAL A 98 -2.39 31.01 -25.93
C VAL A 98 -2.16 30.96 -27.43
N LEU A 99 -3.22 31.00 -28.26
CA LEU A 99 -3.08 31.05 -29.73
C LEU A 99 -2.51 32.39 -30.19
N ASP A 100 -3.01 33.50 -29.63
CA ASP A 100 -2.67 34.86 -30.03
C ASP A 100 -1.23 35.28 -29.68
N ASP A 101 -0.65 34.74 -28.61
CA ASP A 101 0.72 35.09 -28.20
C ASP A 101 1.74 34.77 -29.30
N ALA A 102 2.62 35.68 -29.71
CA ALA A 102 3.62 35.35 -30.74
C ALA A 102 4.83 34.56 -30.19
N ASP A 103 5.07 34.65 -28.88
CA ASP A 103 6.32 34.20 -28.26
C ASP A 103 6.34 32.69 -27.97
N PRO A 104 7.53 32.04 -28.05
CA PRO A 104 7.73 30.71 -27.49
C PRO A 104 7.46 30.69 -25.98
N GLY A 105 6.58 29.79 -25.54
CA GLY A 105 6.16 29.75 -24.13
C GLY A 105 5.72 28.38 -23.66
N LEU A 106 5.83 28.16 -22.35
CA LEU A 106 5.18 27.07 -21.64
C LEU A 106 3.97 27.62 -20.91
N TYR A 107 2.80 27.02 -21.13
CA TYR A 107 1.55 27.45 -20.54
C TYR A 107 1.06 26.36 -19.59
N VAL A 108 1.13 26.63 -18.28
CA VAL A 108 0.83 25.65 -17.23
C VAL A 108 -0.59 25.87 -16.73
N PHE A 109 -1.51 25.01 -17.14
CA PHE A 109 -2.91 25.05 -16.73
C PHE A 109 -3.13 24.16 -15.51
N LYS A 110 -3.42 24.77 -14.36
CA LYS A 110 -3.70 24.07 -13.11
C LYS A 110 -5.17 23.69 -13.01
N ASP A 111 -5.43 22.43 -12.71
CA ASP A 111 -6.77 21.86 -12.49
C ASP A 111 -7.76 22.02 -13.66
N LEU A 112 -7.26 22.14 -14.90
CA LEU A 112 -8.11 22.26 -16.09
C LEU A 112 -9.02 21.03 -16.30
N HIS A 113 -8.63 19.87 -15.76
CA HIS A 113 -9.40 18.63 -15.80
C HIS A 113 -10.84 18.79 -15.30
N ALA A 114 -11.08 19.68 -14.33
CA ALA A 114 -12.43 19.96 -13.83
C ALA A 114 -13.38 20.49 -14.92
N PHE A 115 -12.84 21.19 -15.93
CA PHE A 115 -13.59 21.69 -17.09
C PHE A 115 -13.69 20.68 -18.23
N LEU A 116 -12.96 19.57 -18.15
CA LEU A 116 -13.09 18.45 -19.10
C LEU A 116 -14.20 17.48 -18.67
N ARG A 117 -14.70 17.60 -17.42
CA ARG A 117 -15.85 16.84 -16.91
C ARG A 117 -17.17 17.31 -17.53
N GLY A 118 -18.14 16.40 -17.63
CA GLY A 118 -19.55 16.75 -17.82
C GLY A 118 -19.96 17.25 -19.20
N GLN A 119 -19.29 16.82 -20.28
CA GLN A 119 -19.62 17.21 -21.66
C GLN A 119 -19.47 18.71 -21.94
N ASN A 120 -18.50 19.40 -21.33
CA ASN A 120 -18.13 20.75 -21.78
C ASN A 120 -17.38 20.67 -23.13
N MET A 121 -18.13 20.37 -24.18
CA MET A 121 -17.64 20.12 -25.53
C MET A 121 -16.89 21.32 -26.09
N ALA A 122 -17.20 22.54 -25.63
CA ALA A 122 -16.51 23.75 -26.05
C ALA A 122 -15.04 23.75 -25.63
N VAL A 123 -14.74 23.50 -24.34
CA VAL A 123 -13.36 23.47 -23.84
C VAL A 123 -12.57 22.30 -24.42
N VAL A 124 -13.21 21.13 -24.55
CA VAL A 124 -12.60 19.94 -25.17
C VAL A 124 -12.25 20.21 -26.64
N ARG A 125 -13.18 20.83 -27.38
CA ARG A 125 -12.95 21.19 -28.78
C ARG A 125 -11.87 22.25 -28.92
N ALA A 126 -11.91 23.31 -28.10
CA ALA A 126 -10.90 24.37 -28.09
C ALA A 126 -9.50 23.79 -27.81
N LEU A 127 -9.34 22.93 -26.81
CA LEU A 127 -8.06 22.25 -26.54
C LEU A 127 -7.57 21.44 -27.74
N ARG A 128 -8.47 20.75 -28.45
CA ARG A 128 -8.12 19.97 -29.64
C ARG A 128 -7.65 20.86 -30.79
N GLU A 129 -8.31 22.00 -30.99
CA GLU A 129 -7.91 23.00 -32.00
C GLU A 129 -6.57 23.65 -31.65
N VAL A 130 -6.39 23.99 -30.38
CA VAL A 130 -5.10 24.49 -29.87
C VAL A 130 -4.01 23.45 -30.06
N ALA A 131 -4.25 22.18 -29.76
CA ALA A 131 -3.28 21.11 -29.98
C ALA A 131 -2.81 21.06 -31.44
N MET A 132 -3.72 21.20 -32.39
CA MET A 132 -3.40 21.23 -33.82
C MET A 132 -2.61 22.48 -34.21
N ALA A 133 -3.05 23.66 -33.74
CA ALA A 133 -2.39 24.92 -34.05
C ALA A 133 -0.97 25.01 -33.45
N LEU A 134 -0.76 24.43 -32.27
CA LEU A 134 0.53 24.48 -31.58
C LEU A 134 1.61 23.56 -32.20
N LYS A 135 1.25 22.57 -33.03
CA LYS A 135 2.21 21.61 -33.66
C LYS A 135 3.32 22.31 -34.47
N SER A 136 3.02 23.45 -35.08
CA SER A 136 3.98 24.25 -35.85
C SER A 136 4.63 25.39 -35.06
N THR A 137 4.34 25.49 -33.76
CA THR A 137 4.82 26.56 -32.89
C THR A 137 5.88 26.05 -31.91
N TYR A 138 6.46 26.97 -31.14
CA TYR A 138 7.35 26.65 -30.02
C TYR A 138 6.63 26.76 -28.67
N LYS A 139 5.30 26.61 -28.66
CA LYS A 139 4.50 26.64 -27.45
C LYS A 139 4.09 25.24 -27.03
N THR A 140 4.04 25.01 -25.72
CA THR A 140 3.53 23.78 -25.13
C THR A 140 2.58 24.13 -24.01
N ILE A 141 1.40 23.52 -24.01
CA ILE A 141 0.47 23.54 -22.88
C ILE A 141 0.78 22.34 -22.00
N VAL A 142 0.95 22.61 -20.71
CA VAL A 142 1.11 21.62 -19.67
C VAL A 142 -0.13 21.67 -18.78
N ILE A 143 -0.96 20.63 -18.83
CA ILE A 143 -2.09 20.47 -17.91
C ILE A 143 -1.55 19.80 -16.65
N LEU A 144 -1.69 20.45 -15.51
CA LEU A 144 -1.25 19.93 -14.22
C LEU A 144 -2.47 19.62 -13.37
N SER A 145 -2.59 18.35 -12.96
CA SER A 145 -3.73 17.87 -12.19
C SER A 145 -3.33 16.71 -11.27
N PRO A 146 -3.92 16.59 -10.07
CA PRO A 146 -3.73 15.41 -9.23
C PRO A 146 -4.45 14.15 -9.74
N ILE A 147 -5.44 14.31 -10.63
CA ILE A 147 -6.30 13.24 -11.14
C ILE A 147 -6.19 13.21 -12.66
N LEU A 148 -6.07 12.03 -13.27
CA LEU A 148 -6.11 11.90 -14.73
C LEU A 148 -7.54 11.70 -15.21
N GLU A 149 -8.09 12.74 -15.84
CA GLU A 149 -9.39 12.67 -16.50
C GLU A 149 -9.29 13.30 -17.88
N LEU A 150 -9.47 12.45 -18.89
CA LEU A 150 -9.30 12.83 -20.29
C LEU A 150 -10.48 12.30 -21.13
N PRO A 151 -11.21 13.17 -21.83
CA PRO A 151 -12.21 12.77 -22.81
C PRO A 151 -11.60 12.01 -23.98
N CYS A 152 -12.36 11.09 -24.57
CA CYS A 152 -11.89 10.22 -25.66
C CYS A 152 -11.38 11.01 -26.88
N GLU A 153 -11.92 12.20 -27.11
CA GLU A 153 -11.57 13.12 -28.20
C GLU A 153 -10.14 13.65 -28.10
N LEU A 154 -9.56 13.66 -26.90
CA LEU A 154 -8.21 14.19 -26.62
C LEU A 154 -7.16 13.09 -26.41
N GLU A 155 -7.55 11.81 -26.34
CA GLU A 155 -6.64 10.67 -26.09
C GLU A 155 -5.47 10.59 -27.08
N LYS A 156 -5.65 11.03 -28.33
CA LYS A 156 -4.61 10.98 -29.37
C LYS A 156 -3.76 12.24 -29.46
N GLU A 157 -4.20 13.34 -28.87
CA GLU A 157 -3.51 14.64 -28.95
C GLU A 157 -2.72 14.96 -27.67
N VAL A 158 -3.07 14.34 -26.54
CA VAL A 158 -2.46 14.59 -25.24
C VAL A 158 -1.47 13.48 -24.89
N THR A 159 -0.26 13.88 -24.51
CA THR A 159 0.74 12.97 -23.95
C THR A 159 0.72 13.03 -22.43
N ILE A 160 0.60 11.89 -21.76
CA ILE A 160 0.48 11.79 -20.31
C ILE A 160 1.86 11.54 -19.71
N VAL A 161 2.18 12.26 -18.63
CA VAL A 161 3.41 12.12 -17.85
C VAL A 161 3.05 11.97 -16.38
N ASP A 162 3.43 10.86 -15.78
CA ASP A 162 3.32 10.66 -14.34
C ASP A 162 4.51 11.31 -13.63
N PHE A 163 4.28 12.36 -12.85
CA PHE A 163 5.34 13.03 -12.13
C PHE A 163 5.46 12.45 -10.72
N GLU A 164 6.46 11.58 -10.56
CA GLU A 164 6.68 10.77 -9.36
C GLU A 164 6.88 11.60 -8.08
N LEU A 165 6.64 11.01 -6.92
CA LEU A 165 6.96 11.64 -5.62
C LEU A 165 8.48 11.82 -5.42
N PRO A 166 8.92 12.66 -4.48
CA PRO A 166 10.34 12.90 -4.23
C PRO A 166 11.08 11.59 -3.93
N ASN A 167 12.19 11.39 -4.61
CA ASN A 167 13.08 10.27 -4.35
C ASN A 167 13.96 10.53 -3.11
N GLN A 168 14.74 9.52 -2.72
CA GLN A 168 15.62 9.59 -1.55
C GLN A 168 16.60 10.78 -1.62
N GLN A 169 17.10 11.13 -2.81
CA GLN A 169 18.04 12.25 -3.00
C GLN A 169 17.35 13.60 -2.78
N HIS A 170 16.15 13.79 -3.33
CA HIS A 170 15.36 15.01 -3.13
C HIS A 170 15.05 15.22 -1.65
N LEU A 171 14.66 14.17 -0.93
CA LEU A 171 14.36 14.23 0.50
C LEU A 171 15.61 14.44 1.35
N ALA A 172 16.74 13.83 0.99
CA ALA A 172 18.02 14.06 1.66
C ALA A 172 18.51 15.51 1.48
N CYS A 173 18.26 16.10 0.31
CA CYS A 173 18.54 17.52 0.05
C CYS A 173 17.62 18.43 0.87
N LEU A 174 16.32 18.12 0.95
CA LEU A 174 15.37 18.85 1.78
C LEU A 174 15.80 18.82 3.25
N LEU A 175 16.12 17.63 3.78
CA LEU A 175 16.61 17.49 5.14
C LEU A 175 17.89 18.30 5.38
N GLY A 176 18.82 18.29 4.42
CA GLY A 176 20.04 19.09 4.49
C GLY A 176 19.76 20.60 4.55
N ARG A 177 18.83 21.09 3.73
CA ARG A 177 18.40 22.50 3.75
C ARG A 177 17.79 22.90 5.09
N VAL A 178 16.86 22.10 5.60
CA VAL A 178 16.21 22.35 6.89
C VAL A 178 17.22 22.38 8.04
N ILE A 179 18.22 21.48 8.03
CA ILE A 179 19.30 21.45 9.01
C ILE A 179 20.14 22.72 8.97
N GLU A 180 20.51 23.20 7.78
CA GLU A 180 21.28 24.45 7.66
C GLU A 180 20.46 25.69 8.07
N GLU A 181 19.16 25.72 7.76
CA GLU A 181 18.26 26.82 8.16
C GLU A 181 18.10 26.96 9.68
N VAL A 182 18.19 25.86 10.45
CA VAL A 182 18.05 25.86 11.91
C VAL A 182 19.37 25.79 12.69
N LYS A 183 20.51 25.72 12.00
CA LYS A 183 21.84 25.52 12.60
C LYS A 183 22.23 26.61 13.60
N ASP A 184 21.83 27.85 13.34
CA ASP A 184 22.16 29.01 14.18
C ASP A 184 21.13 29.25 15.30
N ASN A 185 20.11 28.40 15.42
CA ASN A 185 19.07 28.56 16.44
C ASN A 185 19.45 27.88 17.76
N PRO A 186 19.76 28.64 18.84
CA PRO A 186 20.24 28.07 20.11
C PRO A 186 19.19 27.21 20.85
N LYS A 187 17.92 27.26 20.43
CA LYS A 187 16.82 26.47 21.02
C LYS A 187 16.63 25.09 20.38
N VAL A 188 17.34 24.79 19.29
CA VAL A 188 17.19 23.57 18.50
C VAL A 188 18.47 22.76 18.57
N ARG A 189 18.38 21.48 18.96
CA ARG A 189 19.53 20.56 18.94
C ARG A 189 19.37 19.53 17.83
N ILE A 190 20.36 19.46 16.94
CA ILE A 190 20.39 18.47 15.86
C ILE A 190 21.34 17.36 16.28
N ASP A 191 20.78 16.18 16.52
CA ASP A 191 21.52 14.97 16.88
C ASP A 191 21.14 13.86 15.90
N LEU A 192 21.80 13.89 14.73
CA LEU A 192 21.55 12.96 13.64
C LEU A 192 22.86 12.22 13.32
N SER A 193 23.00 11.02 13.87
CA SER A 193 24.00 10.07 13.38
C SER A 193 23.74 9.72 11.91
N PRO A 194 24.77 9.31 11.12
CA PRO A 194 24.58 8.95 9.72
C PRO A 194 23.44 7.94 9.48
N GLY A 195 23.34 6.92 10.35
CA GLY A 195 22.25 5.93 10.26
C GLY A 195 20.88 6.47 10.64
N LEU A 196 20.79 7.44 11.57
CA LEU A 196 19.53 8.08 11.90
C LEU A 196 19.05 9.02 10.78
N ARG A 197 19.98 9.71 10.11
CA ARG A 197 19.67 10.53 8.94
C ARG A 197 19.03 9.70 7.83
N GLU A 198 19.59 8.52 7.55
CA GLU A 198 19.05 7.60 6.55
C GLU A 198 17.62 7.14 6.93
N LYS A 199 17.40 6.75 8.19
CA LYS A 199 16.07 6.38 8.70
C LYS A 199 15.05 7.51 8.59
N VAL A 200 15.45 8.76 8.82
CA VAL A 200 14.56 9.92 8.66
C VAL A 200 14.19 10.09 7.19
N VAL A 201 15.16 10.03 6.27
CA VAL A 201 14.91 10.15 4.83
C VAL A 201 14.00 9.02 4.35
N ASP A 202 14.27 7.78 4.75
CA ASP A 202 13.43 6.62 4.43
C ASP A 202 12.03 6.77 5.03
N GLY A 203 11.95 7.29 6.25
CA GLY A 203 10.70 7.66 6.92
C GLY A 203 9.89 8.70 6.17
N LEU A 204 10.51 9.60 5.41
CA LEU A 204 9.83 10.63 4.60
C LEU A 204 9.45 10.16 3.19
N LEU A 205 9.94 8.99 2.74
CA LEU A 205 9.60 8.47 1.41
C LEU A 205 8.07 8.35 1.26
N GLY A 206 7.59 8.65 0.06
CA GLY A 206 6.17 8.66 -0.34
C GLY A 206 5.32 9.78 0.24
N LEU A 207 5.95 10.77 0.86
CA LEU A 207 5.36 12.07 1.10
C LEU A 207 5.63 12.99 -0.09
N THR A 208 4.73 13.95 -0.35
CA THR A 208 5.06 15.12 -1.16
C THR A 208 6.18 15.93 -0.48
N LEU A 209 6.89 16.77 -1.23
CA LEU A 209 7.97 17.58 -0.70
C LEU A 209 7.46 18.54 0.39
N SER A 210 6.28 19.13 0.17
CA SER A 210 5.62 20.01 1.14
C SER A 210 5.16 19.26 2.39
N GLU A 211 4.65 18.03 2.26
CA GLU A 211 4.33 17.20 3.42
C GLU A 211 5.60 16.85 4.23
N ALA A 212 6.68 16.47 3.54
CA ALA A 212 7.95 16.17 4.19
C ALA A 212 8.52 17.38 4.94
N GLU A 213 8.44 18.57 4.35
CA GLU A 213 8.86 19.83 4.98
C GLU A 213 8.03 20.13 6.24
N ASN A 214 6.71 20.01 6.15
CA ASN A 214 5.81 20.20 7.30
C ASN A 214 6.08 19.19 8.42
N VAL A 215 6.37 17.93 8.08
CA VAL A 215 6.73 16.88 9.06
C VAL A 215 8.03 17.22 9.77
N LEU A 216 9.05 17.64 9.03
CA LEU A 216 10.34 18.03 9.61
C LEU A 216 10.19 19.26 10.52
N ALA A 217 9.45 20.27 10.08
CA ALA A 217 9.14 21.46 10.88
C ALA A 217 8.41 21.09 12.18
N LYS A 218 7.42 20.20 12.11
CA LYS A 218 6.68 19.71 13.28
C LYS A 218 7.59 18.93 14.23
N ALA A 219 8.47 18.07 13.72
CA ALA A 219 9.43 17.33 14.52
C ALA A 219 10.41 18.28 15.25
N LEU A 220 10.93 19.30 14.55
CA LEU A 220 11.79 20.32 15.13
C LEU A 220 11.14 21.06 16.30
N VAL A 221 9.86 21.46 16.15
CA VAL A 221 9.12 22.19 17.18
C VAL A 221 8.80 21.29 18.39
N GLN A 222 8.29 20.08 18.15
CA GLN A 222 7.86 19.18 19.23
C GLN A 222 9.03 18.65 20.05
N ASN A 223 10.13 18.27 19.38
CA ASN A 223 11.28 17.66 20.03
C ASN A 223 12.39 18.65 20.38
N LYS A 224 12.19 19.94 20.07
CA LYS A 224 13.22 21.00 20.18
C LYS A 224 14.52 20.59 19.47
N GLY A 225 14.39 19.92 18.33
CA GLY A 225 15.50 19.23 17.68
C GLY A 225 15.09 18.11 16.74
N LEU A 226 16.07 17.60 16.00
CA LEU A 226 15.95 16.37 15.23
C LEU A 226 16.81 15.31 15.93
N ASN A 227 16.15 14.31 16.49
CA ASN A 227 16.72 13.16 17.20
C ASN A 227 15.85 11.92 16.92
N GLU A 228 16.06 10.80 17.62
CA GLU A 228 15.29 9.57 17.40
C GLU A 228 13.78 9.76 17.51
N LYS A 229 13.30 10.69 18.35
CA LYS A 229 11.87 10.99 18.51
C LYS A 229 11.25 11.67 17.27
N ALA A 230 12.08 12.16 16.33
CA ALA A 230 11.58 12.67 15.06
C ALA A 230 10.93 11.55 14.24
N ILE A 231 11.40 10.31 14.37
CA ILE A 231 10.83 9.13 13.70
C ILE A 231 9.38 8.92 14.14
N ASP A 232 9.08 9.10 15.43
CA ASP A 232 7.70 8.96 15.95
C ASP A 232 6.77 10.00 15.32
N VAL A 233 7.22 11.24 15.16
CA VAL A 233 6.44 12.31 14.52
C VAL A 233 6.17 11.98 13.05
N ILE A 234 7.18 11.48 12.33
CA ILE A 234 7.05 11.04 10.93
C ILE A 234 6.01 9.91 10.83
N TYR A 235 6.09 8.90 11.71
CA TYR A 235 5.11 7.80 11.72
C TYR A 235 3.69 8.31 12.01
N GLN A 236 3.51 9.25 12.94
CA GLN A 236 2.20 9.82 13.24
C GLN A 236 1.63 10.60 12.07
N GLU A 237 2.44 11.35 11.32
CA GLU A 237 1.96 12.03 10.12
C GLU A 237 1.62 11.04 9.00
N LYS A 238 2.45 10.02 8.80
CA LYS A 238 2.15 8.93 7.86
C LYS A 238 0.82 8.26 8.18
N LYS A 239 0.50 8.03 9.46
CA LYS A 239 -0.84 7.53 9.88
C LYS A 239 -1.98 8.45 9.43
N GLN A 240 -1.81 9.78 9.52
CA GLN A 240 -2.84 10.72 9.07
C GLN A 240 -3.01 10.71 7.55
N ILE A 241 -1.92 10.60 6.79
CA ILE A 241 -1.96 10.53 5.32
C ILE A 241 -2.62 9.25 4.85
N ILE A 242 -2.30 8.12 5.48
CA ILE A 242 -2.95 6.83 5.26
C ILE A 242 -4.46 6.98 5.48
N ARG A 243 -4.87 7.58 6.61
CA ARG A 243 -6.30 7.85 6.90
C ARG A 243 -6.96 8.75 5.85
N LYS A 244 -6.29 9.81 5.40
CA LYS A 244 -6.79 10.73 4.35
C LYS A 244 -6.93 10.04 2.99
N SER A 245 -6.13 9.02 2.70
CA SER A 245 -6.24 8.26 1.44
C SER A 245 -7.57 7.52 1.29
N GLY A 246 -8.27 7.26 2.41
CA GLY A 246 -9.58 6.61 2.44
C GLY A 246 -9.55 5.10 2.15
N VAL A 247 -8.53 4.60 1.46
CA VAL A 247 -8.44 3.20 0.99
C VAL A 247 -7.55 2.33 1.88
N LEU A 248 -6.59 2.94 2.56
CA LEU A 248 -5.72 2.26 3.52
C LEU A 248 -6.06 2.69 4.95
N GLU A 249 -6.02 1.71 5.86
CA GLU A 249 -6.17 1.94 7.29
C GLU A 249 -4.94 1.43 8.03
N PHE A 250 -4.38 2.26 8.89
CA PHE A 250 -3.29 1.84 9.78
C PHE A 250 -3.88 1.11 10.99
N TYR A 251 -3.45 -0.13 11.23
CA TYR A 251 -3.82 -0.89 12.42
C TYR A 251 -2.65 -0.95 13.40
N GLU A 252 -2.95 -0.63 14.65
CA GLU A 252 -2.05 -0.99 15.75
C GLU A 252 -2.32 -2.45 16.08
N ALA A 253 -1.38 -3.31 15.71
CA ALA A 253 -1.50 -4.71 16.06
C ALA A 253 -1.26 -4.85 17.56
N ASP A 254 -2.19 -5.45 18.27
CA ASP A 254 -2.15 -5.76 19.72
C ASP A 254 -2.13 -7.28 19.97
N VAL A 255 -2.16 -8.07 18.90
CA VAL A 255 -2.26 -9.52 18.91
C VAL A 255 -0.87 -10.16 18.88
N SER A 256 -0.49 -10.84 19.95
CA SER A 256 0.76 -11.61 20.03
C SER A 256 0.61 -13.01 19.41
N ILE A 257 1.73 -13.65 19.10
CA ILE A 257 1.74 -15.06 18.63
C ILE A 257 1.08 -16.04 19.61
N GLN A 258 1.09 -15.71 20.91
CA GLN A 258 0.51 -16.53 21.98
C GLN A 258 -1.02 -16.33 22.09
N SER A 259 -1.54 -15.21 21.59
CA SER A 259 -2.99 -14.94 21.54
C SER A 259 -3.71 -15.59 20.35
N VAL A 260 -2.99 -16.36 19.53
CA VAL A 260 -3.56 -17.15 18.43
C VAL A 260 -3.36 -18.62 18.77
N GLY A 261 -4.42 -19.39 18.98
CA GLY A 261 -4.34 -20.84 19.20
C GLY A 261 -4.08 -21.57 17.88
N GLY A 262 -3.27 -22.63 17.91
CA GLY A 262 -3.01 -23.46 16.74
C GLY A 262 -2.19 -22.81 15.62
N LEU A 263 -2.42 -23.25 14.38
CA LEU A 263 -1.71 -22.78 13.17
C LEU A 263 -0.19 -22.94 13.25
N ASP A 264 0.29 -24.03 13.85
CA ASP A 264 1.71 -24.30 14.11
C ASP A 264 2.56 -24.30 12.83
N VAL A 265 2.09 -24.94 11.75
CA VAL A 265 2.81 -25.00 10.47
C VAL A 265 2.94 -23.60 9.85
N LEU A 266 1.89 -22.79 9.95
CA LEU A 266 1.91 -21.39 9.49
C LEU A 266 2.87 -20.56 10.35
N LYS A 267 2.79 -20.65 11.68
CA LYS A 267 3.67 -19.93 12.61
C LYS A 267 5.14 -20.25 12.36
N ASP A 268 5.49 -21.52 12.23
CA ASP A 268 6.86 -21.97 11.93
C ASP A 268 7.38 -21.40 10.61
N TRP A 269 6.53 -21.37 9.58
CA TRP A 269 6.88 -20.79 8.29
C TRP A 269 7.12 -19.28 8.40
N LEU A 270 6.27 -18.56 9.15
CA LEU A 270 6.39 -17.12 9.37
C LEU A 270 7.64 -16.75 10.18
N ILE A 271 7.99 -17.54 11.19
CA ILE A 271 9.22 -17.35 11.98
C ILE A 271 10.45 -17.45 11.08
N LYS A 272 10.50 -18.44 10.19
CA LYS A 272 11.61 -18.60 9.22
C LYS A 272 11.70 -17.43 8.23
N ARG A 273 10.56 -16.89 7.80
CA ARG A 273 10.50 -15.77 6.85
C ARG A 273 10.81 -14.41 7.45
N ALA A 274 10.69 -14.25 8.77
CA ALA A 274 11.09 -13.03 9.48
C ALA A 274 12.55 -12.64 9.17
N ALA A 275 13.44 -13.63 9.07
CA ALA A 275 14.86 -13.42 8.75
C ALA A 275 15.08 -12.78 7.36
N GLY A 276 14.14 -12.97 6.43
CA GLY A 276 14.20 -12.46 5.06
C GLY A 276 14.15 -10.92 4.93
N PHE A 277 13.78 -10.21 6.00
CA PHE A 277 13.79 -8.74 6.01
C PHE A 277 15.13 -8.13 6.44
N SER A 278 16.06 -8.94 6.92
CA SER A 278 17.37 -8.48 7.39
C SER A 278 18.30 -8.06 6.25
N GLU A 279 19.22 -7.15 6.52
CA GLU A 279 20.27 -6.76 5.56
C GLU A 279 21.17 -7.96 5.21
N GLN A 280 21.44 -8.83 6.18
CA GLN A 280 22.22 -10.06 5.98
C GLN A 280 21.55 -11.00 4.97
N ALA A 281 20.23 -11.17 5.05
CA ALA A 281 19.48 -11.95 4.07
C ALA A 281 19.59 -11.38 2.65
N ARG A 282 19.54 -10.05 2.51
CA ARG A 282 19.73 -9.38 1.21
C ARG A 282 21.14 -9.60 0.67
N ARG A 283 22.17 -9.48 1.51
CA ARG A 283 23.58 -9.74 1.12
C ARG A 283 23.82 -11.21 0.73
N PHE A 284 23.10 -12.14 1.35
CA PHE A 284 23.11 -13.55 0.98
C PHE A 284 22.42 -13.83 -0.38
N GLY A 285 21.61 -12.88 -0.88
CA GLY A 285 20.84 -13.04 -2.10
C GLY A 285 19.45 -13.62 -1.89
N LEU A 286 18.92 -13.62 -0.66
CA LEU A 286 17.52 -13.98 -0.43
C LEU A 286 16.60 -12.89 -0.97
N PRO A 287 15.56 -13.25 -1.75
CA PRO A 287 14.52 -12.30 -2.12
C PRO A 287 13.72 -11.92 -0.87
N ALA A 288 13.22 -10.68 -0.83
CA ALA A 288 12.29 -10.25 0.21
C ALA A 288 10.99 -11.08 0.11
N PRO A 289 10.44 -11.55 1.26
CA PRO A 289 9.17 -12.27 1.27
C PRO A 289 8.05 -11.46 0.59
N LYS A 290 7.28 -12.10 -0.30
CA LYS A 290 6.24 -11.42 -1.09
C LYS A 290 4.92 -11.36 -0.36
N GLY A 291 4.45 -12.49 0.15
CA GLY A 291 3.14 -12.59 0.78
C GLY A 291 2.67 -14.01 1.02
N VAL A 292 1.55 -14.13 1.72
CA VAL A 292 0.83 -15.37 1.99
C VAL A 292 -0.66 -15.20 1.67
N LEU A 293 -1.26 -16.23 1.07
CA LEU A 293 -2.71 -16.34 0.91
C LEU A 293 -3.24 -17.35 1.93
N LEU A 294 -4.18 -16.92 2.78
CA LEU A 294 -4.86 -17.75 3.76
C LEU A 294 -6.27 -18.07 3.23
N LEU A 295 -6.45 -19.30 2.76
CA LEU A 295 -7.74 -19.85 2.33
C LEU A 295 -8.28 -20.73 3.45
N GLY A 296 -9.59 -20.75 3.69
CA GLY A 296 -10.10 -21.67 4.69
C GLY A 296 -11.45 -21.31 5.27
N VAL A 297 -11.84 -22.09 6.26
CA VAL A 297 -13.13 -21.98 6.94
C VAL A 297 -13.23 -20.63 7.68
N GLN A 298 -14.39 -20.00 7.62
CA GLN A 298 -14.64 -18.73 8.32
C GLN A 298 -14.47 -18.89 9.83
N GLY A 299 -14.05 -17.83 10.52
CA GLY A 299 -13.90 -17.86 11.98
C GLY A 299 -12.68 -18.63 12.52
N CYS A 300 -11.80 -19.12 11.65
CA CYS A 300 -10.62 -19.93 12.05
C CYS A 300 -9.30 -19.12 12.12
N GLY A 301 -9.37 -17.81 12.40
CA GLY A 301 -8.16 -17.01 12.70
C GLY A 301 -7.36 -16.47 11.49
N LYS A 302 -7.90 -16.53 10.27
CA LYS A 302 -7.23 -15.99 9.05
C LYS A 302 -6.91 -14.50 9.17
N SER A 303 -7.90 -13.67 9.49
CA SER A 303 -7.73 -12.22 9.69
C SER A 303 -6.85 -11.90 10.90
N LEU A 304 -6.95 -12.72 11.95
CA LEU A 304 -6.12 -12.61 13.16
C LEU A 304 -4.64 -12.85 12.86
N SER A 305 -4.34 -13.72 11.90
CA SER A 305 -2.97 -14.04 11.47
C SER A 305 -2.25 -12.81 10.93
N ALA A 306 -2.93 -11.89 10.22
CA ALA A 306 -2.30 -10.65 9.73
C ALA A 306 -1.81 -9.76 10.89
N LYS A 307 -2.63 -9.63 11.95
CA LYS A 307 -2.27 -8.89 13.17
C LYS A 307 -1.08 -9.54 13.90
N MET A 308 -1.12 -10.86 14.01
CA MET A 308 -0.02 -11.65 14.59
C MET A 308 1.29 -11.47 13.81
N ILE A 309 1.25 -11.47 12.47
CA ILE A 309 2.45 -11.31 11.63
C ILE A 309 3.08 -9.93 11.84
N SER A 310 2.26 -8.88 11.88
CA SER A 310 2.73 -7.52 12.14
C SER A 310 3.45 -7.41 13.49
N GLN A 311 2.88 -8.00 14.55
CA GLN A 311 3.52 -8.03 15.87
C GLN A 311 4.79 -8.88 15.89
N LEU A 312 4.74 -10.09 15.31
CA LEU A 312 5.88 -11.03 15.27
C LEU A 312 7.10 -10.41 14.58
N TRP A 313 6.87 -9.68 13.49
CA TRP A 313 7.94 -9.06 12.69
C TRP A 313 8.22 -7.61 13.10
N ARG A 314 7.43 -7.04 14.02
CA ARG A 314 7.49 -5.62 14.43
C ARG A 314 7.40 -4.66 13.25
N LEU A 315 6.52 -4.98 12.30
CA LEU A 315 6.28 -4.19 11.10
C LEU A 315 4.91 -3.50 11.16
N PRO A 316 4.77 -2.29 10.61
CA PRO A 316 3.47 -1.63 10.46
C PRO A 316 2.43 -2.52 9.76
N LEU A 317 1.17 -2.48 10.24
CA LEU A 317 0.05 -3.16 9.61
C LEU A 317 -0.84 -2.16 8.87
N LEU A 318 -0.99 -2.37 7.57
CA LEU A 318 -1.86 -1.60 6.70
C LEU A 318 -2.98 -2.51 6.23
N ARG A 319 -4.24 -2.16 6.52
CA ARG A 319 -5.40 -2.84 5.94
C ARG A 319 -5.81 -2.12 4.66
N PHE A 320 -5.94 -2.88 3.58
CA PHE A 320 -6.45 -2.40 2.31
C PHE A 320 -7.95 -2.70 2.21
N ASP A 321 -8.76 -1.64 2.19
CA ASP A 321 -10.21 -1.76 2.11
C ASP A 321 -10.64 -1.90 0.65
N VAL A 322 -10.83 -3.15 0.24
CA VAL A 322 -11.24 -3.49 -1.12
C VAL A 322 -12.65 -2.97 -1.44
N GLY A 323 -13.55 -2.91 -0.46
CA GLY A 323 -14.90 -2.38 -0.64
C GLY A 323 -14.90 -0.90 -0.99
N ARG A 324 -14.05 -0.10 -0.33
CA ARG A 324 -13.92 1.34 -0.63
C ARG A 324 -13.32 1.62 -2.00
N VAL A 325 -12.42 0.76 -2.50
CA VAL A 325 -11.88 0.89 -3.86
C VAL A 325 -12.99 0.75 -4.91
N PHE A 326 -13.87 -0.23 -4.74
CA PHE A 326 -14.94 -0.51 -5.70
C PHE A 326 -16.22 0.29 -5.50
N GLY A 327 -16.40 0.93 -4.34
CA GLY A 327 -17.49 1.88 -4.08
C GLY A 327 -17.25 3.29 -4.64
N SER A 328 -16.04 3.59 -5.14
CA SER A 328 -15.69 4.88 -5.75
C SER A 328 -16.06 4.93 -7.24
N LEU A 329 -16.44 6.12 -7.76
CA LEU A 329 -16.89 6.34 -9.14
C LEU A 329 -16.02 5.59 -10.17
N VAL A 330 -16.67 4.92 -11.14
CA VAL A 330 -16.05 4.14 -12.21
C VAL A 330 -14.96 4.97 -12.91
N GLY A 331 -13.70 4.53 -12.80
CA GLY A 331 -12.50 5.22 -13.29
C GLY A 331 -11.50 5.63 -12.19
N SER A 332 -11.98 5.98 -11.00
CA SER A 332 -11.13 6.37 -9.87
C SER A 332 -10.49 5.18 -9.12
N SER A 333 -11.06 3.98 -9.26
CA SER A 333 -10.64 2.77 -8.52
C SER A 333 -9.20 2.31 -8.84
N GLU A 334 -8.75 2.45 -10.09
CA GLU A 334 -7.38 2.05 -10.47
C GLU A 334 -6.34 3.02 -9.93
N GLN A 335 -6.60 4.33 -10.07
CA GLN A 335 -5.73 5.37 -9.52
C GLN A 335 -5.65 5.26 -7.98
N ASN A 336 -6.78 4.98 -7.33
CA ASN A 336 -6.84 4.71 -5.89
C ASN A 336 -5.99 3.49 -5.49
N THR A 337 -6.03 2.42 -6.28
CA THR A 337 -5.21 1.21 -6.04
C THR A 337 -3.73 1.49 -6.22
N ARG A 338 -3.34 2.18 -7.31
CA ARG A 338 -1.94 2.60 -7.54
C ARG A 338 -1.44 3.49 -6.40
N ARG A 339 -2.26 4.44 -5.95
CA ARG A 339 -1.94 5.31 -4.81
C ARG A 339 -1.76 4.52 -3.52
N ALA A 340 -2.68 3.60 -3.21
CA ALA A 340 -2.57 2.73 -2.04
C ALA A 340 -1.28 1.89 -2.07
N ILE A 341 -0.95 1.32 -3.23
CA ILE A 341 0.31 0.60 -3.44
C ILE A 341 1.53 1.51 -3.15
N GLN A 342 1.56 2.72 -3.72
CA GLN A 342 2.65 3.67 -3.50
C GLN A 342 2.81 4.06 -2.04
N VAL A 343 1.69 4.26 -1.32
CA VAL A 343 1.70 4.55 0.12
C VAL A 343 2.20 3.34 0.92
N ALA A 344 1.74 2.13 0.62
CA ALA A 344 2.21 0.92 1.29
C ALA A 344 3.72 0.71 1.08
N GLU A 345 4.19 0.94 -0.14
CA GLU A 345 5.61 0.89 -0.50
C GLU A 345 6.46 1.94 0.21
N SER A 346 5.90 3.11 0.49
CA SER A 346 6.61 4.17 1.19
C SER A 346 6.81 3.92 2.69
N ILE A 347 6.02 2.99 3.23
CA ILE A 347 6.09 2.54 4.63
C ILE A 347 6.92 1.26 4.75
N ALA A 348 7.37 0.69 3.63
CA ALA A 348 8.13 -0.55 3.62
C ALA A 348 9.42 -0.43 4.48
N PRO A 349 9.77 -1.45 5.29
CA PRO A 349 9.10 -2.76 5.39
C PRO A 349 7.77 -2.71 6.15
N ALA A 350 6.73 -3.31 5.58
CA ALA A 350 5.37 -3.26 6.12
C ALA A 350 4.57 -4.53 5.78
N VAL A 351 3.49 -4.78 6.53
CA VAL A 351 2.50 -5.82 6.24
C VAL A 351 1.26 -5.16 5.62
N LEU A 352 0.87 -5.59 4.42
CA LEU A 352 -0.35 -5.18 3.74
C LEU A 352 -1.39 -6.30 3.85
N TRP A 353 -2.42 -6.08 4.66
CA TRP A 353 -3.51 -7.01 4.88
C TRP A 353 -4.70 -6.71 3.96
N ILE A 354 -5.12 -7.70 3.20
CA ILE A 354 -6.30 -7.69 2.34
C ILE A 354 -7.26 -8.74 2.88
N ASP A 355 -8.35 -8.30 3.48
CA ASP A 355 -9.31 -9.21 4.09
C ASP A 355 -10.42 -9.58 3.09
N GLU A 356 -10.78 -10.87 3.07
CA GLU A 356 -11.88 -11.43 2.29
C GLU A 356 -11.82 -11.01 0.83
N ILE A 357 -10.65 -11.20 0.21
CA ILE A 357 -10.38 -10.79 -1.17
C ILE A 357 -11.35 -11.44 -2.16
N ASP A 358 -11.92 -12.60 -1.82
CA ASP A 358 -12.98 -13.29 -2.56
C ASP A 358 -14.28 -12.47 -2.68
N LYS A 359 -14.64 -11.66 -1.68
CA LYS A 359 -15.84 -10.81 -1.73
C LYS A 359 -15.77 -9.76 -2.83
N ALA A 360 -14.58 -9.26 -3.11
CA ALA A 360 -14.35 -8.27 -4.16
C ALA A 360 -14.63 -8.82 -5.57
N PHE A 361 -14.50 -10.14 -5.75
CA PHE A 361 -14.73 -10.79 -7.04
C PHE A 361 -16.16 -11.29 -7.24
N ARG A 362 -17.01 -11.28 -6.21
CA ARG A 362 -18.44 -11.68 -6.34
C ARG A 362 -19.17 -10.80 -7.35
N GLY A 363 -18.92 -9.49 -7.34
CA GLY A 363 -19.50 -8.53 -8.29
C GLY A 363 -18.97 -8.68 -9.73
N ALA A 364 -17.82 -9.33 -9.93
CA ALA A 364 -17.28 -9.61 -11.26
C ALA A 364 -17.93 -10.83 -11.94
N LYS A 365 -18.57 -11.72 -11.16
CA LYS A 365 -19.25 -12.93 -11.67
C LYS A 365 -20.78 -12.83 -11.68
N GLY A 366 -21.39 -11.92 -10.91
CA GLY A 366 -22.84 -11.76 -10.79
C GLY A 366 -23.45 -10.75 -11.77
N SER A 367 -24.20 -11.26 -12.75
CA SER A 367 -25.23 -10.59 -13.56
C SER A 367 -24.88 -9.27 -14.30
N GLY A 368 -24.70 -9.41 -15.62
CA GLY A 368 -24.78 -8.32 -16.59
C GLY A 368 -23.41 -7.90 -17.14
N ALA A 369 -23.28 -7.87 -18.46
CA ALA A 369 -22.16 -7.25 -19.17
C ALA A 369 -22.16 -5.71 -19.00
N GLY A 370 -22.08 -5.26 -17.75
CA GLY A 370 -21.97 -3.86 -17.34
C GLY A 370 -20.52 -3.48 -17.07
N THR A 371 -20.26 -2.17 -17.13
CA THR A 371 -18.97 -1.48 -17.00
C THR A 371 -18.14 -1.82 -15.75
N ASP A 372 -18.76 -2.41 -14.74
CA ASP A 372 -18.15 -2.61 -13.41
C ASP A 372 -17.28 -3.87 -13.34
N ALA A 373 -17.65 -4.95 -14.04
CA ALA A 373 -16.85 -6.18 -14.09
C ALA A 373 -15.48 -5.96 -14.75
N GLY A 374 -15.42 -5.14 -15.79
CA GLY A 374 -14.16 -4.75 -16.45
C GLY A 374 -13.29 -3.80 -15.61
N THR A 375 -13.89 -3.05 -14.68
CA THR A 375 -13.15 -2.17 -13.76
C THR A 375 -12.51 -2.98 -12.64
N ALA A 376 -13.23 -3.94 -12.05
CA ALA A 376 -12.68 -4.86 -11.06
C ALA A 376 -11.50 -5.66 -11.60
N ALA A 377 -11.63 -6.25 -12.80
CA ALA A 377 -10.55 -7.02 -13.42
C ALA A 377 -9.28 -6.19 -13.66
N ARG A 378 -9.41 -4.93 -14.13
CA ARG A 378 -8.27 -4.02 -14.35
C ARG A 378 -7.57 -3.63 -13.05
N VAL A 379 -8.34 -3.25 -12.03
CA VAL A 379 -7.81 -2.91 -10.70
C VAL A 379 -7.01 -4.08 -10.11
N PHE A 380 -7.56 -5.30 -10.16
CA PHE A 380 -6.86 -6.49 -9.68
C PHE A 380 -5.68 -6.88 -10.57
N GLY A 381 -5.74 -6.64 -11.87
CA GLY A 381 -4.60 -6.81 -12.77
C GLY A 381 -3.41 -5.95 -12.34
N THR A 382 -3.64 -4.67 -12.02
CA THR A 382 -2.62 -3.76 -11.50
C THR A 382 -2.06 -4.26 -10.16
N PHE A 383 -2.92 -4.68 -9.23
CA PHE A 383 -2.49 -5.23 -7.96
C PHE A 383 -1.65 -6.50 -8.10
N LEU A 384 -2.09 -7.46 -8.92
CA LEU A 384 -1.37 -8.71 -9.15
C LEU A 384 -0.01 -8.45 -9.79
N THR A 385 0.04 -7.59 -10.82
CA THR A 385 1.29 -7.18 -11.49
C THR A 385 2.29 -6.63 -10.48
N TRP A 386 1.86 -5.67 -9.66
CA TRP A 386 2.66 -5.13 -8.57
C TRP A 386 3.12 -6.23 -7.60
N LEU A 387 2.25 -7.14 -7.16
CA LEU A 387 2.59 -8.21 -6.23
C LEU A 387 3.74 -9.09 -6.74
N SER A 388 3.83 -9.33 -8.06
CA SER A 388 4.96 -10.08 -8.64
C SER A 388 6.23 -9.27 -8.79
N GLU A 389 6.12 -8.00 -9.17
CA GLU A 389 7.26 -7.17 -9.60
C GLU A 389 7.85 -6.30 -8.49
N LYS A 390 7.14 -6.14 -7.36
CA LYS A 390 7.56 -5.27 -6.26
C LYS A 390 8.96 -5.63 -5.76
N LYS A 391 9.81 -4.61 -5.70
CA LYS A 391 11.16 -4.69 -5.12
C LYS A 391 11.19 -4.30 -3.65
N LYS A 392 10.24 -3.46 -3.22
CA LYS A 392 10.15 -2.99 -1.85
C LYS A 392 9.56 -4.08 -0.95
N PRO A 393 10.03 -4.19 0.31
CA PRO A 393 9.68 -5.26 1.23
C PRO A 393 8.29 -5.08 1.87
N VAL A 394 7.23 -5.06 1.06
CA VAL A 394 5.82 -5.05 1.52
C VAL A 394 5.28 -6.47 1.53
N PHE A 395 5.06 -7.07 2.68
CA PHE A 395 4.52 -8.43 2.77
C PHE A 395 3.00 -8.44 2.69
N VAL A 396 2.43 -9.09 1.69
CA VAL A 396 0.96 -9.13 1.51
C VAL A 396 0.36 -10.33 2.25
N VAL A 397 -0.61 -10.08 3.13
CA VAL A 397 -1.45 -11.12 3.75
C VAL A 397 -2.84 -11.01 3.16
N ALA A 398 -3.23 -11.95 2.31
CA ALA A 398 -4.58 -12.00 1.75
C ALA A 398 -5.38 -13.12 2.43
N THR A 399 -6.64 -12.87 2.78
CA THR A 399 -7.55 -13.89 3.29
C THR A 399 -8.68 -14.12 2.29
N ALA A 400 -9.14 -15.37 2.17
CA ALA A 400 -10.36 -15.69 1.42
C ALA A 400 -11.11 -16.87 2.05
N ASN A 401 -12.43 -16.83 1.95
CA ASN A 401 -13.32 -17.89 2.42
C ASN A 401 -13.81 -18.79 1.28
N ASP A 402 -14.00 -18.22 0.08
CA ASP A 402 -14.47 -18.94 -1.10
C ASP A 402 -13.43 -18.90 -2.23
N VAL A 403 -12.84 -20.06 -2.53
CA VAL A 403 -11.85 -20.19 -3.59
C VAL A 403 -12.45 -20.12 -5.00
N SER A 404 -13.72 -20.47 -5.16
CA SER A 404 -14.40 -20.46 -6.46
C SER A 404 -14.56 -19.04 -7.01
N MET A 405 -14.57 -18.04 -6.13
CA MET A 405 -14.66 -16.62 -6.49
C MET A 405 -13.32 -16.02 -6.91
N LEU A 406 -12.20 -16.67 -6.55
CA LEU A 406 -10.88 -16.13 -6.83
C LEU A 406 -10.49 -16.31 -8.31
N PRO A 407 -9.83 -15.31 -8.92
CA PRO A 407 -9.25 -15.47 -10.24
C PRO A 407 -8.08 -16.47 -10.19
N PRO A 408 -7.96 -17.41 -11.14
CA PRO A 408 -6.86 -18.38 -11.19
C PRO A 408 -5.47 -17.74 -11.18
N GLU A 409 -5.34 -16.51 -11.69
CA GLU A 409 -4.11 -15.72 -11.72
C GLU A 409 -3.52 -15.48 -10.33
N LEU A 410 -4.37 -15.37 -9.31
CA LEU A 410 -3.98 -15.12 -7.92
C LEU A 410 -3.33 -16.37 -7.28
N LEU A 411 -3.72 -17.55 -7.76
CA LEU A 411 -3.27 -18.85 -7.27
C LEU A 411 -1.97 -19.33 -7.94
N ARG A 412 -1.45 -18.58 -8.91
CA ARG A 412 -0.20 -18.94 -9.60
C ARG A 412 1.01 -18.73 -8.68
N LYS A 413 1.93 -19.71 -8.70
CA LYS A 413 3.21 -19.61 -7.98
C LYS A 413 3.99 -18.36 -8.43
N GLY A 414 4.58 -17.66 -7.46
CA GLY A 414 5.36 -16.43 -7.70
C GLY A 414 4.62 -15.12 -7.43
N ARG A 415 3.30 -15.18 -7.17
CA ARG A 415 2.49 -14.07 -6.63
C ARG A 415 2.56 -14.06 -5.10
N PHE A 416 2.11 -15.15 -4.49
CA PHE A 416 2.34 -15.46 -3.09
C PHE A 416 3.50 -16.44 -2.94
N ASP A 417 4.21 -16.35 -1.83
CA ASP A 417 5.28 -17.31 -1.50
C ASP A 417 4.69 -18.66 -1.11
N GLU A 418 3.52 -18.64 -0.48
CA GLU A 418 2.79 -19.84 -0.06
C GLU A 418 1.28 -19.60 0.01
N ILE A 419 0.50 -20.66 -0.22
CA ILE A 419 -0.95 -20.69 -0.01
C ILE A 419 -1.22 -21.67 1.13
N PHE A 420 -1.78 -21.16 2.23
CA PHE A 420 -2.17 -21.98 3.36
C PHE A 420 -3.67 -22.24 3.38
N PHE A 421 -4.03 -23.48 3.67
CA PHE A 421 -5.38 -23.88 4.00
C PHE A 421 -5.57 -23.93 5.52
N VAL A 422 -6.51 -23.13 6.02
CA VAL A 422 -6.89 -23.02 7.42
C VAL A 422 -8.22 -23.75 7.62
N ASP A 423 -8.14 -24.96 8.17
CA ASP A 423 -9.31 -25.78 8.49
C ASP A 423 -9.85 -25.44 9.90
N LEU A 424 -10.91 -26.13 10.30
CA LEU A 424 -11.41 -26.16 11.67
C LEU A 424 -10.32 -26.65 12.63
N PRO A 425 -10.25 -26.08 13.84
CA PRO A 425 -9.23 -26.41 14.81
C PRO A 425 -9.34 -27.86 15.29
N ASN A 426 -8.19 -28.52 15.44
CA ASN A 426 -8.11 -29.86 16.02
C ASN A 426 -8.34 -29.85 17.54
N LYS A 427 -8.38 -31.02 18.19
CA LYS A 427 -8.68 -31.10 19.63
C LYS A 427 -7.71 -30.28 20.48
N GLN A 428 -6.41 -30.35 20.17
CA GLN A 428 -5.39 -29.65 20.94
C GLN A 428 -5.49 -28.13 20.73
N GLU A 429 -5.72 -27.68 19.49
CA GLU A 429 -5.94 -26.27 19.17
C GLU A 429 -7.19 -25.71 19.86
N ARG A 430 -8.28 -26.48 19.93
CA ARG A 430 -9.49 -26.05 20.66
C ARG A 430 -9.21 -25.80 22.13
N LYS A 431 -8.39 -26.62 22.80
CA LYS A 431 -7.96 -26.37 24.18
C LYS A 431 -7.20 -25.06 24.31
N GLU A 432 -6.27 -24.80 23.39
CA GLU A 432 -5.51 -23.54 23.37
C GLU A 432 -6.43 -22.34 23.15
N ILE A 433 -7.38 -22.45 22.22
CA ILE A 433 -8.36 -21.42 21.91
C ILE A 433 -9.22 -21.12 23.16
N PHE A 434 -9.78 -22.14 23.83
CA PHE A 434 -10.51 -21.94 25.10
C PHE A 434 -9.65 -21.24 26.15
N LYS A 435 -8.41 -21.71 26.35
CA LYS A 435 -7.48 -21.11 27.31
C LYS A 435 -7.27 -19.62 27.02
N ILE A 436 -7.05 -19.25 25.76
CA ILE A 436 -6.85 -17.86 25.34
C ILE A 436 -8.11 -17.03 25.63
N HIS A 437 -9.29 -17.48 25.20
CA HIS A 437 -10.51 -16.69 25.36
C HIS A 437 -10.94 -16.55 26.82
N LEU A 438 -10.74 -17.58 27.66
CA LEU A 438 -10.98 -17.54 29.11
C LEU A 438 -10.04 -16.54 29.79
N SER A 439 -8.73 -16.65 29.56
CA SER A 439 -7.73 -15.74 30.15
C SER A 439 -7.95 -14.28 29.74
N LYS A 440 -8.30 -14.04 28.48
CA LYS A 440 -8.63 -12.68 27.97
C LYS A 440 -9.81 -12.04 28.73
N ARG A 441 -10.68 -12.85 29.32
CA ARG A 441 -11.88 -12.44 30.08
C ARG A 441 -11.67 -12.46 31.59
N GLY A 442 -10.45 -12.72 32.06
CA GLY A 442 -10.11 -12.79 33.48
C GLY A 442 -10.60 -14.07 34.17
N ILE A 443 -10.94 -15.11 33.41
CA ILE A 443 -11.35 -16.42 33.94
C ILE A 443 -10.11 -17.32 33.97
N ASP A 444 -9.81 -17.91 35.13
CA ASP A 444 -8.67 -18.83 35.29
C ASP A 444 -8.96 -20.16 34.58
N PRO A 445 -8.19 -20.53 33.53
CA PRO A 445 -8.38 -21.80 32.84
C PRO A 445 -8.09 -23.03 33.71
N ALA A 446 -7.35 -22.89 34.82
CA ALA A 446 -7.04 -24.02 35.70
C ALA A 446 -8.27 -24.61 36.40
N GLY A 447 -9.31 -23.81 36.60
CA GLY A 447 -10.60 -24.25 37.17
C GLY A 447 -11.57 -24.83 36.16
N ILE A 448 -11.20 -24.91 34.88
CA ILE A 448 -12.06 -25.34 33.77
C ILE A 448 -11.49 -26.59 33.12
N ASP A 449 -12.35 -27.60 32.89
CA ASP A 449 -11.95 -28.81 32.19
C ASP A 449 -11.88 -28.56 30.68
N LEU A 450 -10.71 -28.13 30.21
CA LEU A 450 -10.45 -27.85 28.80
C LEU A 450 -10.56 -29.12 27.92
N ASP A 451 -10.33 -30.31 28.47
CA ASP A 451 -10.47 -31.56 27.73
C ASP A 451 -11.93 -31.88 27.44
N ALA A 452 -12.80 -31.73 28.44
CA ALA A 452 -14.25 -31.86 28.28
C ALA A 452 -14.79 -30.85 27.26
N LEU A 453 -14.39 -29.58 27.36
CA LEU A 453 -14.82 -28.54 26.42
C LEU A 453 -14.32 -28.81 25.00
N ALA A 454 -13.07 -29.22 24.82
CA ALA A 454 -12.52 -29.53 23.50
C ALA A 454 -13.19 -30.75 22.85
N ASN A 455 -13.67 -31.72 23.64
CA ASN A 455 -14.46 -32.84 23.13
C ASN A 455 -15.87 -32.39 22.73
N ALA A 456 -16.52 -31.53 23.53
CA ALA A 456 -17.86 -31.01 23.26
C ALA A 456 -17.90 -30.05 22.06
N SER A 457 -16.79 -29.37 21.75
CA SER A 457 -16.68 -28.41 20.64
C SER A 457 -16.13 -29.01 19.34
N SER A 458 -16.27 -30.32 19.12
CA SER A 458 -15.82 -30.94 17.87
C SER A 458 -16.53 -30.32 16.66
N GLY A 459 -15.75 -29.82 15.69
CA GLY A 459 -16.25 -29.15 14.50
C GLY A 459 -16.61 -27.66 14.68
N PHE A 460 -16.29 -27.07 15.83
CA PHE A 460 -16.44 -25.63 16.06
C PHE A 460 -15.23 -24.87 15.54
N SER A 461 -15.46 -23.70 14.95
CA SER A 461 -14.43 -22.71 14.64
C SER A 461 -13.98 -21.96 15.90
N GLY A 462 -12.85 -21.24 15.80
CA GLY A 462 -12.35 -20.41 16.91
C GLY A 462 -13.35 -19.32 17.32
N ALA A 463 -14.05 -18.72 16.35
CA ALA A 463 -15.09 -17.72 16.62
C ALA A 463 -16.30 -18.30 17.38
N GLU A 464 -16.72 -19.53 17.05
CA GLU A 464 -17.84 -20.18 17.76
C GLU A 464 -17.45 -20.60 19.17
N ILE A 465 -16.19 -21.00 19.38
CA ILE A 465 -15.65 -21.24 20.72
C ILE A 465 -15.63 -19.95 21.54
N GLU A 466 -15.20 -18.84 20.95
CA GLU A 466 -15.25 -17.52 21.61
C GLU A 466 -16.69 -17.16 22.01
N GLU A 467 -17.64 -17.33 21.09
CA GLU A 467 -19.05 -17.02 21.34
C GLU A 467 -19.64 -17.90 22.45
N ALA A 468 -19.31 -19.20 22.49
CA ALA A 468 -19.76 -20.09 23.55
C ALA A 468 -19.26 -19.67 24.94
N VAL A 469 -18.01 -19.18 25.02
CA VAL A 469 -17.47 -18.61 26.28
C VAL A 469 -18.23 -17.33 26.65
N VAL A 470 -18.55 -16.46 25.69
CA VAL A 470 -19.31 -15.23 25.93
C VAL A 470 -20.73 -15.51 26.40
N ALA A 471 -21.43 -16.43 25.73
CA ALA A 471 -22.78 -16.85 26.11
C ALA A 471 -22.80 -17.43 27.53
N ALA A 472 -21.84 -18.29 27.87
CA ALA A 472 -21.69 -18.81 29.23
C ALA A 472 -21.45 -17.71 30.28
N MET A 473 -20.76 -16.61 29.92
CA MET A 473 -20.61 -15.45 30.82
C MET A 473 -21.93 -14.73 31.06
N PHE A 474 -22.79 -14.60 30.06
CA PHE A 474 -24.12 -14.01 30.25
C PHE A 474 -24.95 -14.83 31.22
N ASP A 475 -24.96 -16.15 31.07
CA ASP A 475 -25.67 -17.07 31.97
C ASP A 475 -25.10 -17.04 33.39
N ALA A 476 -23.77 -17.06 33.52
CA ALA A 476 -23.08 -16.94 34.80
C ALA A 476 -23.44 -15.62 35.51
N PHE A 477 -23.44 -14.51 34.78
CA PHE A 477 -23.78 -13.19 35.30
C PHE A 477 -25.24 -13.12 35.75
N TYR A 478 -26.17 -13.61 34.93
CA TYR A 478 -27.59 -13.68 35.29
C TYR A 478 -27.83 -14.54 36.54
N ALA A 479 -27.16 -15.69 36.62
CA ALA A 479 -27.25 -16.60 37.76
C ALA A 479 -26.40 -16.19 38.98
N LYS A 480 -25.64 -15.08 38.90
CA LYS A 480 -24.75 -14.56 39.94
C LYS A 480 -23.74 -15.61 40.47
N ARG A 481 -23.18 -16.41 39.58
CA ARG A 481 -22.17 -17.44 39.88
C ARG A 481 -20.96 -17.31 38.96
N PRO A 482 -19.78 -17.85 39.32
CA PRO A 482 -18.64 -17.89 38.40
C PRO A 482 -18.93 -18.78 37.19
N VAL A 483 -18.22 -18.53 36.09
CA VAL A 483 -18.21 -19.39 34.91
C VAL A 483 -17.52 -20.71 35.28
N ASP A 484 -18.16 -21.84 34.96
CA ASP A 484 -17.61 -23.17 35.13
C ASP A 484 -17.75 -24.00 33.83
N THR A 485 -17.16 -25.19 33.82
CA THR A 485 -17.16 -26.10 32.66
C THR A 485 -18.56 -26.39 32.14
N GLU A 486 -19.54 -26.62 33.03
CA GLU A 486 -20.89 -27.01 32.63
C GLU A 486 -21.65 -25.87 31.93
N LEU A 487 -21.48 -24.62 32.34
CA LEU A 487 -22.08 -23.48 31.65
C LEU A 487 -21.56 -23.35 30.22
N VAL A 488 -20.24 -23.44 30.03
CA VAL A 488 -19.63 -23.37 28.69
C VAL A 488 -20.09 -24.56 27.84
N LYS A 489 -20.16 -25.76 28.41
CA LYS A 489 -20.65 -26.96 27.72
C LYS A 489 -22.11 -26.83 27.30
N THR A 490 -22.98 -26.32 28.19
CA THR A 490 -24.39 -26.07 27.88
C THR A 490 -24.54 -25.09 26.71
N SER A 491 -23.72 -24.04 26.68
CA SER A 491 -23.71 -23.08 25.56
C SER A 491 -23.26 -23.71 24.24
N LEU A 492 -22.25 -24.60 24.27
CA LEU A 492 -21.82 -25.36 23.09
C LEU A 492 -22.95 -26.26 22.57
N GLU A 493 -23.67 -26.95 23.44
CA GLU A 493 -24.77 -27.85 23.07
C GLU A 493 -25.97 -27.12 22.43
N GLN A 494 -26.20 -25.86 22.82
CA GLN A 494 -27.24 -25.01 22.23
C GLN A 494 -26.83 -24.42 20.87
N THR A 495 -25.55 -24.47 20.51
CA THR A 495 -25.02 -23.88 19.28
C THR A 495 -24.90 -24.94 18.19
N VAL A 496 -25.46 -24.68 17.01
CA VAL A 496 -25.25 -25.53 15.83
C VAL A 496 -23.97 -25.08 15.11
N PRO A 497 -22.91 -25.91 15.06
CA PRO A 497 -21.64 -25.47 14.51
C PRO A 497 -21.66 -25.30 12.99
N LEU A 498 -20.79 -24.43 12.50
CA LEU A 498 -20.58 -24.12 11.09
C LEU A 498 -20.25 -25.37 10.26
N SER A 499 -19.53 -26.32 10.87
CA SER A 499 -19.23 -27.62 10.26
C SER A 499 -20.46 -28.43 9.87
N LYS A 500 -21.62 -28.18 10.50
CA LYS A 500 -22.89 -28.81 10.13
C LYS A 500 -23.69 -27.94 9.16
N THR A 501 -23.77 -26.63 9.41
CA THR A 501 -24.60 -25.73 8.60
C THR A 501 -24.02 -25.44 7.21
N MET A 502 -22.69 -25.51 7.05
CA MET A 502 -21.95 -25.25 5.80
C MET A 502 -21.07 -26.46 5.43
N SER A 503 -21.55 -27.68 5.72
CA SER A 503 -20.77 -28.91 5.53
C SER A 503 -20.35 -29.11 4.08
N GLU A 504 -21.25 -28.84 3.13
CA GLU A 504 -21.01 -28.98 1.69
C GLU A 504 -19.89 -28.05 1.21
N GLU A 505 -19.96 -26.76 1.57
CA GLU A 505 -18.97 -25.76 1.20
C GLU A 505 -17.60 -26.04 1.83
N ILE A 506 -17.57 -26.49 3.09
CA ILE A 506 -16.33 -26.86 3.77
C ILE A 506 -15.68 -28.07 3.09
N ASP A 507 -16.46 -29.08 2.73
CA ASP A 507 -15.94 -30.28 2.06
C ASP A 507 -15.49 -29.99 0.62
N GLU A 508 -16.16 -29.08 -0.09
CA GLU A 508 -15.66 -28.54 -1.37
C GLU A 508 -14.33 -27.83 -1.20
N LEU A 509 -14.21 -26.96 -0.19
CA LEU A 509 -12.99 -26.21 0.06
C LEU A 509 -11.82 -27.13 0.44
N ARG A 510 -12.07 -28.15 1.27
CA ARG A 510 -11.10 -29.20 1.62
C ARG A 510 -10.66 -30.01 0.40
N ARG A 511 -11.61 -30.46 -0.42
CA ARG A 511 -11.31 -31.18 -1.67
C ARG A 511 -10.48 -30.33 -2.63
N TRP A 512 -10.77 -29.03 -2.71
CA TRP A 512 -9.97 -28.11 -3.52
C TRP A 512 -8.56 -27.95 -2.95
N ALA A 513 -8.43 -27.76 -1.63
CA ALA A 513 -7.16 -27.52 -0.95
C ALA A 513 -6.23 -28.75 -1.01
N ALA A 514 -6.78 -29.96 -1.03
CA ALA A 514 -6.03 -31.20 -1.16
C ALA A 514 -5.10 -31.17 -2.40
N GLY A 515 -3.79 -31.20 -2.15
CA GLY A 515 -2.76 -31.15 -3.19
C GLY A 515 -2.52 -29.77 -3.82
N ARG A 516 -3.22 -28.71 -3.39
CA ARG A 516 -3.09 -27.34 -3.92
C ARG A 516 -2.61 -26.32 -2.90
N ALA A 517 -2.92 -26.52 -1.62
CA ALA A 517 -2.54 -25.63 -0.54
C ALA A 517 -1.85 -26.41 0.59
N ARG A 518 -0.93 -25.74 1.29
CA ARG A 518 -0.27 -26.28 2.46
C ARG A 518 -1.21 -26.19 3.67
N PRO A 519 -1.38 -27.23 4.50
CA PRO A 519 -2.17 -27.10 5.72
C PRO A 519 -1.49 -26.11 6.68
N ALA A 520 -2.28 -25.25 7.32
CA ALA A 520 -1.80 -24.28 8.31
C ALA A 520 -1.51 -24.91 9.67
N THR A 521 -2.08 -26.09 9.91
CA THR A 521 -1.98 -26.86 11.14
C THR A 521 -1.45 -28.27 10.85
N SER A 522 -0.66 -28.82 11.77
CA SER A 522 -0.20 -30.20 11.68
C SER A 522 -1.37 -31.19 11.80
N PRO A 523 -1.38 -32.28 11.03
CA PRO A 523 -2.39 -33.31 11.18
C PRO A 523 -2.36 -33.89 12.60
N ASP A 524 -3.53 -34.26 13.14
CA ASP A 524 -3.61 -34.95 14.43
C ASP A 524 -2.68 -36.16 14.43
N GLU A 525 -1.86 -36.31 15.46
CA GLU A 525 -1.08 -37.52 15.68
C GLU A 525 -2.05 -38.69 15.78
N ARG A 526 -2.10 -39.53 14.73
CA ARG A 526 -2.84 -40.79 14.83
C ARG A 526 -2.25 -41.57 15.99
N PRO A 527 -3.05 -42.10 16.93
CA PRO A 527 -2.53 -43.05 17.90
C PRO A 527 -1.87 -44.18 17.12
N GLN A 528 -0.62 -44.49 17.45
CA GLN A 528 0.13 -45.61 16.90
C GLN A 528 -0.71 -46.88 17.10
N GLN A 529 -1.45 -47.31 16.07
CA GLN A 529 -2.01 -48.65 16.04
C GLN A 529 -0.81 -49.59 16.01
N GLY A 530 -0.67 -50.36 17.10
CA GLY A 530 0.44 -51.26 17.31
C GLY A 530 0.65 -52.15 16.10
N ARG A 531 1.91 -52.24 15.66
CA ARG A 531 2.39 -53.40 14.90
C ARG A 531 2.13 -54.63 15.78
N MET A 532 1.00 -55.30 15.57
CA MET A 532 0.91 -56.72 15.89
C MET A 532 1.90 -57.42 14.96
N LEU A 533 3.01 -57.86 15.56
CA LEU A 533 3.89 -58.88 15.01
C LEU A 533 3.03 -60.14 14.82
N GLU A 534 2.77 -60.51 13.57
CA GLU A 534 2.44 -61.90 13.25
C GLU A 534 3.76 -62.68 13.25
N MET A 535 3.86 -63.60 14.21
CA MET A 535 4.80 -64.74 14.19
C MET A 535 4.26 -65.83 13.27
#